data_AF-A0A0W8FI04-F1
#
_entry.id   AF-A0A0W8FI04-F1
#
_cell.length_a   1.000
_cell.length_b   1.000
_cell.length_c   1.000
_cell.angle_alpha   90.00
_cell.angle_beta   90.00
_cell.angle_gamma   90.00
#
_symmetry.space_group_name_H-M   'P 1'
#
loop_
_entity.id
_entity.type
_entity.pdbx_description
1 polymer ?
#
loop_
_entity_poly.entity_id
_entity_poly.type
_entity_poly.pdbx_seq_one_letter_code
_entity_poly.pdbx_strand_id
1 'polypeptide(L)'
;MPMKQPTLHTQRLTLRLFMLEDAPDVQRLAGDYGVASTALLIPHPYTDGLAEEWIGTHQPGFETGELAVFAAVHRAEGYLVGAASLGIEREHDRAELGYWIGRPYWNRGYATEAVRAIIPYGFRVLGLNRIRGSHFPRNPASGRVMQKAGMRYEGCLRQHVKKWGRYEDLMVYGVLREDAVLSAGMTIQPPAEPSYAPRIPIAYRVAGRGSCMQRIIDWNELWKAIHVSSPERLEKERDPAARWDRRAAAYQRATRDEKKATEQELGVLDIRPGETVLDMGAGTGRLAVPIAGIAAHVTALDPSGGMLSILRERMAENGRENYSCVRMRWEDVEIGRDIERHDVAVAAFSLGFYDLGAALQKLDAAARRAVYLYWHAGEWRSPEEMALYRTVFGEEGARQKGYPDYIYAVNILHDAGIYANVRIYHAIWDTAFDSIDEAARNWAEMHSPDREDLGPIVEYFSRALQKDASGKYVQRAVRSTAAIWWTKEGG
;
A
#
# COMPACT_ATOMS: atom_id res chain seq x y z
N MET A 1 6.03 -10.77 50.21
CA MET A 1 6.83 -11.79 49.48
C MET A 1 7.52 -11.07 48.34
N PRO A 2 8.80 -11.38 48.01
CA PRO A 2 9.41 -10.81 46.83
C PRO A 2 8.54 -11.17 45.61
N MET A 3 8.15 -10.17 44.82
CA MET A 3 7.45 -10.44 43.57
C MET A 3 8.36 -11.33 42.74
N LYS A 4 7.81 -12.43 42.23
CA LYS A 4 8.52 -13.31 41.29
C LYS A 4 7.95 -13.05 39.91
N GLN A 5 8.81 -12.79 38.93
CA GLN A 5 8.36 -12.59 37.56
C GLN A 5 7.61 -13.85 37.09
N PRO A 6 6.35 -13.73 36.62
CA PRO A 6 5.56 -14.89 36.26
C PRO A 6 6.09 -15.52 34.96
N THR A 7 5.75 -16.78 34.73
CA THR A 7 5.86 -17.39 33.40
C THR A 7 4.55 -17.15 32.65
N LEU A 8 4.65 -16.68 31.41
CA LEU A 8 3.49 -16.48 30.54
C LEU A 8 3.47 -17.58 29.47
N HIS A 9 2.30 -18.15 29.23
CA HIS A 9 2.11 -19.17 28.20
C HIS A 9 1.29 -18.60 27.05
N THR A 10 1.77 -18.83 25.84
CA THR A 10 1.05 -18.53 24.60
C THR A 10 0.76 -19.83 23.85
N GLN A 11 0.27 -19.71 22.62
CA GLN A 11 -0.01 -20.87 21.77
C GLN A 11 1.25 -21.71 21.51
N ARG A 12 2.37 -21.05 21.17
CA ARG A 12 3.61 -21.70 20.72
C ARG A 12 4.82 -21.36 21.59
N LEU A 13 4.73 -20.37 22.48
CA LEU A 13 5.84 -19.93 23.31
C LEU A 13 5.54 -20.10 24.80
N THR A 14 6.61 -20.37 25.55
CA THR A 14 6.68 -20.16 26.99
C THR A 14 7.62 -18.98 27.21
N LEU A 15 7.08 -17.89 27.77
CA LEU A 15 7.84 -16.70 28.15
C LEU A 15 8.23 -16.84 29.63
N ARG A 16 9.50 -17.16 29.89
CA ARG A 16 10.03 -17.44 31.23
C ARG A 16 11.23 -16.56 31.57
N LEU A 17 11.70 -16.61 32.82
CA LEU A 17 13.00 -16.04 33.17
C LEU A 17 14.13 -16.74 32.39
N PHE A 18 15.16 -15.98 32.08
CA PHE A 18 16.42 -16.52 31.57
C PHE A 18 17.11 -17.37 32.64
N MET A 19 17.71 -18.47 32.22
CA MET A 19 18.64 -19.29 33.00
C MET A 19 20.04 -19.09 32.43
N LEU A 20 21.10 -19.27 33.23
CA LEU A 20 22.47 -19.16 32.73
C LEU A 20 22.76 -20.18 31.60
N GLU A 21 22.05 -21.31 31.59
CA GLU A 21 22.10 -22.30 30.52
C GLU A 21 21.62 -21.78 29.16
N ASP A 22 20.84 -20.69 29.13
CA ASP A 22 20.42 -20.04 27.88
C ASP A 22 21.56 -19.19 27.25
N ALA A 23 22.64 -18.90 27.99
CA ALA A 23 23.70 -17.99 27.56
C ALA A 23 24.36 -18.38 26.21
N PRO A 24 24.69 -19.65 25.93
CA PRO A 24 25.24 -20.04 24.63
C PRO A 24 24.27 -19.75 23.47
N ASP A 25 22.97 -19.95 23.68
CA ASP A 25 21.95 -19.64 22.67
C ASP A 25 21.74 -18.13 22.52
N VAL A 26 21.78 -17.36 23.61
CA VAL A 26 21.74 -15.89 23.56
C VAL A 26 22.92 -15.36 22.76
N GLN A 27 24.15 -15.77 23.08
CA GLN A 27 25.35 -15.35 22.37
C GLN A 27 25.26 -15.69 20.87
N ARG A 28 24.86 -16.92 20.54
CA ARG A 28 24.72 -17.38 19.16
C ARG A 28 23.63 -16.64 18.38
N LEU A 29 22.44 -16.45 18.97
CA LEU A 29 21.28 -15.88 18.28
C LEU A 29 21.30 -14.35 18.25
N ALA A 30 21.58 -13.70 19.38
CA ALA A 30 21.66 -12.24 19.49
C ALA A 30 22.94 -11.70 18.83
N GLY A 31 24.03 -12.47 18.85
CA GLY A 31 25.30 -12.10 18.23
C GLY A 31 25.32 -12.15 16.71
N ASP A 32 24.34 -12.78 16.05
CA ASP A 32 24.17 -12.73 14.59
C ASP A 32 24.08 -11.27 14.14
N TYR A 33 24.88 -10.91 13.13
CA TYR A 33 24.96 -9.53 12.63
C TYR A 33 23.60 -8.97 12.20
N GLY A 34 22.72 -9.81 11.61
CA GLY A 34 21.39 -9.40 11.20
C GLY A 34 20.49 -9.01 12.38
N VAL A 35 20.66 -9.66 13.52
CA VAL A 35 19.97 -9.32 14.78
C VAL A 35 20.61 -8.07 15.40
N ALA A 36 21.92 -8.08 15.63
CA ALA A 36 22.62 -6.99 16.31
C ALA A 36 22.61 -5.65 15.55
N SER A 37 22.59 -5.69 14.21
CA SER A 37 22.54 -4.47 13.36
C SER A 37 21.21 -3.75 13.40
N THR A 38 20.15 -4.43 13.86
CA THR A 38 18.79 -3.90 13.88
C THR A 38 18.19 -3.76 15.28
N ALA A 39 18.94 -4.14 16.32
CA ALA A 39 18.63 -3.90 17.73
C ALA A 39 19.59 -2.86 18.31
N LEU A 40 19.05 -1.84 18.98
CA LEU A 40 19.83 -0.68 19.43
C LEU A 40 20.97 -1.08 20.38
N LEU A 41 20.64 -1.85 21.42
CA LEU A 41 21.53 -2.16 22.54
C LEU A 41 22.38 -3.43 22.36
N ILE A 42 22.11 -4.26 21.35
CA ILE A 42 22.85 -5.50 21.14
C ILE A 42 24.23 -5.18 20.52
N PRO A 43 25.34 -5.55 21.16
CA PRO A 43 26.68 -5.31 20.64
C PRO A 43 27.01 -6.23 19.46
N HIS A 44 27.97 -5.79 18.63
CA HIS A 44 28.58 -6.64 17.61
C HIS A 44 30.05 -6.24 17.41
N PRO A 45 31.00 -7.18 17.43
CA PRO A 45 30.83 -8.61 17.74
C PRO A 45 30.32 -8.84 19.18
N TYR A 46 29.66 -9.97 19.40
CA TYR A 46 29.15 -10.36 20.71
C TYR A 46 30.18 -11.27 21.38
N THR A 47 31.01 -10.71 22.24
CA THR A 47 32.12 -11.41 22.88
C THR A 47 31.66 -12.37 23.97
N ASP A 48 32.47 -13.39 24.25
CA ASP A 48 32.24 -14.35 25.33
C ASP A 48 32.02 -13.64 26.67
N GLY A 49 31.12 -14.16 27.50
CA GLY A 49 30.77 -13.59 28.81
C GLY A 49 29.67 -12.52 28.79
N LEU A 50 29.43 -11.84 27.65
CA LEU A 50 28.41 -10.78 27.59
C LEU A 50 26.99 -11.31 27.77
N ALA A 51 26.73 -12.56 27.39
CA ALA A 51 25.40 -13.15 27.51
C ALA A 51 25.08 -13.46 28.98
N GLU A 52 26.06 -13.99 29.70
CA GLU A 52 26.01 -14.26 31.14
C GLU A 52 25.86 -12.96 31.94
N GLU A 53 26.64 -11.93 31.60
CA GLU A 53 26.54 -10.60 32.19
C GLU A 53 25.14 -10.01 31.96
N TRP A 54 24.64 -10.04 30.72
CA TRP A 54 23.30 -9.56 30.38
C TRP A 54 22.21 -10.34 31.13
N ILE A 55 22.29 -11.67 31.18
CA ILE A 55 21.37 -12.52 31.94
C ILE A 55 21.38 -12.16 33.43
N GLY A 56 22.56 -11.88 33.98
CA GLY A 56 22.74 -11.44 35.36
C GLY A 56 22.03 -10.13 35.73
N THR A 57 21.72 -9.27 34.75
CA THR A 57 21.01 -8.00 35.00
C THR A 57 19.50 -8.15 35.23
N HIS A 58 18.88 -9.25 34.79
CA HIS A 58 17.43 -9.37 34.77
C HIS A 58 16.81 -9.45 36.15
N GLN A 59 17.37 -10.28 37.04
CA GLN A 59 16.83 -10.49 38.37
C GLN A 59 16.95 -9.21 39.22
N PRO A 60 18.11 -8.53 39.30
CA PRO A 60 18.21 -7.23 39.98
C PRO A 60 17.25 -6.18 39.41
N GLY A 61 17.19 -6.05 38.07
CA GLY A 61 16.30 -5.07 37.43
C GLY A 61 14.81 -5.35 37.67
N PHE A 62 14.42 -6.61 37.83
CA PHE A 62 13.06 -6.98 38.21
C PHE A 62 12.76 -6.68 39.68
N GLU A 63 13.72 -6.94 40.57
CA GLU A 63 13.61 -6.64 42.00
C GLU A 63 13.51 -5.14 42.28
N THR A 64 14.22 -4.30 41.52
CA THR A 64 14.08 -2.83 41.56
C THR A 64 12.82 -2.33 40.86
N GLY A 65 12.13 -3.19 40.10
CA GLY A 65 10.92 -2.85 39.36
C GLY A 65 11.17 -2.00 38.11
N GLU A 66 12.42 -1.95 37.64
CA GLU A 66 12.91 -1.17 36.49
C GLU A 66 12.96 -2.00 35.20
N LEU A 67 12.91 -3.33 35.29
CA LEU A 67 13.05 -4.20 34.13
C LEU A 67 12.23 -5.49 34.29
N ALA A 68 11.55 -5.91 33.23
CA ALA A 68 11.01 -7.27 33.12
C ALA A 68 11.46 -7.87 31.80
N VAL A 69 12.25 -8.96 31.83
CA VAL A 69 12.77 -9.62 30.63
C VAL A 69 12.35 -11.08 30.59
N PHE A 70 11.86 -11.51 29.43
CA PHE A 70 11.40 -12.86 29.19
C PHE A 70 12.23 -13.52 28.09
N ALA A 71 12.76 -14.71 28.39
CA ALA A 71 13.21 -15.67 27.40
C ALA A 71 11.98 -16.23 26.67
N ALA A 72 11.96 -16.12 25.35
CA ALA A 72 10.92 -16.71 24.51
C ALA A 72 11.37 -18.10 24.06
N VAL A 73 10.76 -19.13 24.64
CA VAL A 73 11.13 -20.54 24.41
C VAL A 73 10.03 -21.25 23.64
N HIS A 74 10.39 -22.04 22.63
CA HIS A 74 9.41 -22.83 21.88
C HIS A 74 8.76 -23.86 22.78
N ARG A 75 7.42 -23.82 22.91
CA ARG A 75 6.68 -24.56 23.94
C ARG A 75 6.79 -26.08 23.78
N ALA A 76 6.81 -26.58 22.54
CA ALA A 76 6.85 -28.02 22.28
C ALA A 76 8.27 -28.60 22.28
N GLU A 77 9.26 -27.82 21.85
CA GLU A 77 10.61 -28.31 21.58
C GLU A 77 11.67 -27.76 22.55
N GLY A 78 11.34 -26.78 23.38
CA GLY A 78 12.19 -26.30 24.47
C GLY A 78 13.37 -25.40 24.07
N TYR A 79 13.60 -25.14 22.78
CA TYR A 79 14.71 -24.28 22.34
C TYR A 79 14.40 -22.78 22.50
N LEU A 80 15.44 -21.99 22.77
CA LEU A 80 15.35 -20.53 22.83
C LEU A 80 15.12 -19.95 21.44
N VAL A 81 14.11 -19.08 21.33
CA VAL A 81 13.71 -18.40 20.09
C VAL A 81 14.16 -16.93 20.08
N GLY A 82 14.18 -16.30 21.25
CA GLY A 82 14.58 -14.91 21.41
C GLY A 82 14.22 -14.33 22.77
N ALA A 83 14.05 -13.01 22.85
CA ALA A 83 13.68 -12.31 24.08
C ALA A 83 12.63 -11.22 23.83
N ALA A 84 11.86 -10.91 24.87
CA ALA A 84 11.01 -9.73 24.93
C ALA A 84 11.10 -9.08 26.32
N SER A 85 11.13 -7.75 26.38
CA SER A 85 11.35 -7.02 27.62
C SER A 85 10.52 -5.73 27.71
N LEU A 86 10.32 -5.28 28.95
CA LEU A 86 9.81 -3.96 29.30
C LEU A 86 10.81 -3.28 30.22
N GLY A 87 11.44 -2.19 29.75
CA GLY A 87 12.23 -1.27 30.60
C GLY A 87 11.30 -0.24 31.20
N ILE A 88 11.15 -0.24 32.52
CA ILE A 88 10.06 0.40 33.26
C ILE A 88 10.53 1.72 33.87
N GLU A 89 9.76 2.78 33.62
CA GLU A 89 9.91 4.11 34.21
C GLU A 89 8.73 4.36 35.15
N ARG A 90 8.90 3.99 36.43
CA ARG A 90 7.83 3.99 37.44
C ARG A 90 7.23 5.37 37.71
N GLU A 91 8.04 6.43 37.67
CA GLU A 91 7.57 7.82 37.86
C GLU A 91 6.51 8.24 36.84
N HIS A 92 6.48 7.59 35.67
CA HIS A 92 5.59 7.94 34.57
C HIS A 92 4.58 6.84 34.23
N ASP A 93 4.54 5.76 35.01
CA ASP A 93 3.77 4.55 34.73
C ASP A 93 3.94 4.08 33.28
N ARG A 94 5.16 4.16 32.75
CA ARG A 94 5.45 3.78 31.36
C ARG A 94 6.56 2.76 31.27
N ALA A 95 6.62 2.05 30.14
CA ALA A 95 7.76 1.21 29.82
C ALA A 95 8.15 1.30 28.35
N GLU A 96 9.42 1.06 28.06
CA GLU A 96 9.94 0.82 26.72
C GLU A 96 9.99 -0.68 26.42
N LEU A 97 9.35 -1.07 25.33
CA LEU A 97 9.30 -2.41 24.78
C LEU A 97 10.58 -2.70 23.99
N GLY A 98 11.28 -3.76 24.39
CA GLY A 98 12.37 -4.36 23.62
C GLY A 98 12.03 -5.79 23.20
N TYR A 99 12.52 -6.24 22.06
CA TYR A 99 12.52 -7.66 21.70
C TYR A 99 13.52 -7.95 20.59
N TRP A 100 13.95 -9.21 20.53
CA TRP A 100 14.71 -9.76 19.41
C TRP A 100 14.35 -11.23 19.22
N ILE A 101 14.43 -11.70 17.98
CA ILE A 101 14.23 -13.12 17.63
C ILE A 101 15.46 -13.57 16.86
N GLY A 102 15.94 -14.77 17.12
CA GLY A 102 17.05 -15.36 16.39
C GLY A 102 16.73 -15.52 14.90
N ARG A 103 17.70 -15.25 14.03
CA ARG A 103 17.54 -15.29 12.57
C ARG A 103 16.89 -16.57 12.01
N PRO A 104 17.19 -17.80 12.52
CA PRO A 104 16.53 -19.03 12.06
C PRO A 104 15.01 -19.06 12.27
N TYR A 105 14.50 -18.21 13.17
CA TYR A 105 13.10 -18.19 13.60
C TYR A 105 12.31 -16.96 13.11
N TRP A 106 12.92 -16.14 12.24
CA TRP A 106 12.25 -15.00 11.61
C TRP A 106 11.08 -15.44 10.71
N ASN A 107 10.15 -14.51 10.46
CA ASN A 107 8.97 -14.70 9.60
C ASN A 107 7.99 -15.81 10.07
N ARG A 108 8.13 -16.33 11.30
CA ARG A 108 7.21 -17.32 11.89
C ARG A 108 6.21 -16.73 12.89
N GLY A 109 6.27 -15.41 13.11
CA GLY A 109 5.34 -14.68 13.99
C GLY A 109 5.65 -14.71 15.50
N TYR A 110 6.78 -15.29 15.91
CA TYR A 110 7.15 -15.41 17.34
C TYR A 110 7.32 -14.06 18.05
N ALA A 111 7.92 -13.06 17.39
CA ALA A 111 8.03 -11.71 17.97
C ALA A 111 6.66 -11.13 18.31
N THR A 112 5.73 -11.15 17.34
CA THR A 112 4.35 -10.66 17.54
C THR A 112 3.64 -11.41 18.66
N GLU A 113 3.80 -12.73 18.72
CA GLU A 113 3.21 -13.54 19.78
C GLU A 113 3.76 -13.20 21.17
N ALA A 114 5.07 -13.03 21.30
CA ALA A 114 5.70 -12.64 22.55
C ALA A 114 5.27 -11.24 23.00
N VAL A 115 5.31 -10.25 22.10
CA VAL A 115 4.92 -8.86 22.40
C VAL A 115 3.44 -8.77 22.81
N ARG A 116 2.55 -9.47 22.09
CA ARG A 116 1.11 -9.53 22.44
C ARG A 116 0.84 -10.11 23.82
N ALA A 117 1.73 -10.96 24.33
CA ALA A 117 1.59 -11.53 25.67
C ALA A 117 2.11 -10.57 26.75
N ILE A 118 3.22 -9.86 26.52
CA ILE A 118 3.82 -9.00 27.55
C ILE A 118 3.15 -7.62 27.68
N ILE A 119 2.49 -7.11 26.63
CA ILE A 119 1.73 -5.85 26.71
C ILE A 119 0.60 -5.92 27.75
N PRO A 120 -0.30 -6.92 27.72
CA PRO A 120 -1.32 -7.08 28.76
C PRO A 120 -0.73 -7.29 30.16
N TYR A 121 0.40 -7.98 30.26
CA TYR A 121 1.13 -8.13 31.52
C TYR A 121 1.60 -6.77 32.07
N GLY A 122 2.16 -5.91 31.21
CA GLY A 122 2.56 -4.55 31.59
C GLY A 122 1.40 -3.71 32.13
N PHE A 123 0.23 -3.78 31.49
CA PHE A 123 -0.94 -3.03 31.94
C PHE A 123 -1.61 -3.62 33.19
N ARG A 124 -1.85 -4.93 33.20
CA ARG A 124 -2.67 -5.59 34.23
C ARG A 124 -1.90 -5.93 35.49
N VAL A 125 -0.64 -6.32 35.36
CA VAL A 125 0.17 -6.81 36.47
C VAL A 125 1.17 -5.75 36.94
N LEU A 126 1.87 -5.10 36.00
CA LEU A 126 2.83 -4.06 36.37
C LEU A 126 2.19 -2.70 36.63
N GLY A 127 0.90 -2.53 36.33
CA GLY A 127 0.17 -1.28 36.59
C GLY A 127 0.60 -0.11 35.72
N LEU A 128 1.15 -0.35 34.52
CA LEU A 128 1.56 0.71 33.60
C LEU A 128 0.36 1.38 32.93
N ASN A 129 0.46 2.64 32.60
CA ASN A 129 -0.48 3.38 31.76
C ASN A 129 -0.08 3.34 30.28
N ARG A 130 1.22 3.25 29.99
CA ARG A 130 1.74 3.39 28.63
C ARG A 130 2.90 2.45 28.34
N ILE A 131 2.91 1.85 27.15
CA ILE A 131 4.07 1.10 26.65
C ILE A 131 4.49 1.73 25.33
N ARG A 132 5.75 2.16 25.25
CA ARG A 132 6.38 2.73 24.04
C ARG A 132 7.36 1.74 23.45
N GLY A 133 7.69 1.87 22.18
CA GLY A 133 8.71 1.07 21.50
C GLY A 133 9.24 1.82 20.30
N SER A 134 10.41 1.42 19.82
CA SER A 134 11.01 2.07 18.65
C SER A 134 11.73 1.06 17.76
N HIS A 135 11.91 1.43 16.49
CA HIS A 135 12.73 0.66 15.57
C HIS A 135 13.46 1.54 14.56
N PHE A 136 14.57 1.06 14.03
CA PHE A 136 15.22 1.71 12.88
C PHE A 136 14.34 1.61 11.62
N PRO A 137 14.28 2.65 10.76
CA PRO A 137 13.56 2.59 9.49
C PRO A 137 13.97 1.41 8.59
N ARG A 138 15.27 1.05 8.60
CA ARG A 138 15.81 -0.11 7.86
C ARG A 138 15.36 -1.47 8.40
N ASN A 139 14.68 -1.52 9.55
CA ASN A 139 14.07 -2.72 10.12
C ASN A 139 12.53 -2.59 10.18
N PRO A 140 11.83 -2.56 9.04
CA PRO A 140 10.38 -2.44 9.02
C PRO A 140 9.67 -3.67 9.61
N ALA A 141 10.36 -4.81 9.73
CA ALA A 141 9.80 -6.00 10.35
C ALA A 141 9.50 -5.79 11.84
N SER A 142 10.33 -5.02 12.54
CA SER A 142 10.08 -4.62 13.94
C SER A 142 8.86 -3.71 14.04
N GLY A 143 8.73 -2.70 13.17
CA GLY A 143 7.52 -1.87 13.10
C GLY A 143 6.23 -2.70 12.93
N ARG A 144 6.26 -3.69 12.03
CA ARG A 144 5.13 -4.62 11.83
C ARG A 144 4.79 -5.46 13.08
N VAL A 145 5.77 -5.81 13.91
CA VAL A 145 5.53 -6.53 15.17
C VAL A 145 4.77 -5.64 16.15
N MET A 146 5.22 -4.40 16.36
CA MET A 146 4.56 -3.43 17.24
C MET A 146 3.14 -3.11 16.77
N GLN A 147 2.96 -2.85 15.47
CA GLN A 147 1.64 -2.64 14.87
C GLN A 147 0.69 -3.82 15.11
N LYS A 148 1.15 -5.05 14.83
CA LYS A 148 0.35 -6.26 15.07
C LYS A 148 0.04 -6.46 16.54
N ALA A 149 0.86 -5.96 17.44
CA ALA A 149 0.63 -6.02 18.88
C ALA A 149 -0.28 -4.91 19.41
N GLY A 150 -0.84 -4.07 18.53
CA GLY A 150 -1.78 -3.01 18.89
C GLY A 150 -1.13 -1.68 19.23
N MET A 151 0.18 -1.53 18.98
CA MET A 151 0.86 -0.25 19.17
C MET A 151 0.66 0.66 17.96
N ARG A 152 0.43 1.94 18.22
CA ARG A 152 0.23 2.99 17.22
C ARG A 152 1.54 3.68 16.91
N TYR A 153 1.76 4.00 15.64
CA TYR A 153 2.89 4.84 15.25
C TYR A 153 2.67 6.27 15.74
N GLU A 154 3.71 6.89 16.29
CA GLU A 154 3.62 8.22 16.91
C GLU A 154 4.57 9.24 16.28
N GLY A 155 5.56 8.80 15.49
CA GLY A 155 6.45 9.72 14.79
C GLY A 155 7.83 9.16 14.46
N CYS A 156 8.64 10.01 13.84
CA CYS A 156 10.02 9.72 13.51
C CYS A 156 10.93 10.68 14.29
N LEU A 157 11.76 10.13 15.17
CA LEU A 157 12.82 10.86 15.84
C LEU A 157 14.05 10.86 14.93
N ARG A 158 14.25 11.95 14.20
CA ARG A 158 15.37 12.09 13.25
C ARG A 158 16.71 12.10 13.96
N GLN A 159 17.66 11.29 13.49
CA GLN A 159 19.03 11.17 14.00
C GLN A 159 19.10 11.03 15.52
N HIS A 160 18.11 10.37 16.13
CA HIS A 160 17.93 10.33 17.58
C HIS A 160 19.01 9.51 18.29
N VAL A 161 19.58 8.52 17.60
CA VAL A 161 20.59 7.63 18.17
C VAL A 161 21.79 7.48 17.26
N LYS A 162 22.93 7.12 17.85
CA LYS A 162 24.15 6.78 17.12
C LYS A 162 24.43 5.28 17.26
N LYS A 163 24.30 4.51 16.18
CA LYS A 163 24.63 3.07 16.13
C LYS A 163 25.86 2.87 15.27
N TRP A 164 26.92 2.33 15.86
CA TRP A 164 28.20 2.01 15.18
C TRP A 164 28.75 3.15 14.32
N GLY A 165 28.80 4.36 14.90
CA GLY A 165 29.33 5.55 14.23
C GLY A 165 28.33 6.30 13.35
N ARG A 166 27.15 5.73 13.06
CA ARG A 166 26.13 6.35 12.19
C ARG A 166 24.97 6.90 13.01
N TYR A 167 24.55 8.12 12.71
CA TYR A 167 23.31 8.68 13.23
C TYR A 167 22.12 8.07 12.50
N GLU A 168 21.13 7.61 13.25
CA GLU A 168 20.00 6.85 12.75
C GLU A 168 18.70 7.42 13.31
N ASP A 169 17.69 7.43 12.44
CA ASP A 169 16.34 7.78 12.82
C ASP A 169 15.70 6.64 13.62
N LEU A 170 14.73 6.97 14.47
CA LEU A 170 13.87 5.99 15.15
C LEU A 170 12.41 6.24 14.84
N MET A 171 11.74 5.19 14.36
CA MET A 171 10.28 5.16 14.21
C MET A 171 9.68 4.76 15.56
N VAL A 172 8.93 5.65 16.19
CA VAL A 172 8.39 5.45 17.54
C VAL A 172 6.92 5.03 17.52
N TYR A 173 6.59 4.16 18.47
CA TYR A 173 5.26 3.59 18.65
C TYR A 173 4.86 3.65 20.11
N GLY A 174 3.56 3.72 20.38
CA GLY A 174 3.00 3.70 21.72
C GLY A 174 1.65 2.99 21.77
N VAL A 175 1.32 2.44 22.94
CA VAL A 175 0.00 1.92 23.27
C VAL A 175 -0.37 2.37 24.67
N LEU A 176 -1.60 2.85 24.85
CA LEU A 176 -2.15 3.22 26.14
C LEU A 176 -2.95 2.06 26.74
N ARG A 177 -3.10 2.08 28.06
CA ARG A 177 -3.91 1.09 28.78
C ARG A 177 -5.34 1.01 28.22
N GLU A 178 -5.96 2.15 27.93
CA GLU A 178 -7.32 2.23 27.37
C GLU A 178 -7.43 1.57 25.99
N ASP A 179 -6.41 1.72 25.13
CA ASP A 179 -6.38 1.14 23.80
C ASP A 179 -6.35 -0.41 23.84
N ALA A 180 -5.67 -0.96 24.86
CA ALA A 180 -5.57 -2.39 25.08
C ALA A 180 -6.85 -3.01 25.69
N VAL A 181 -7.68 -2.21 26.37
CA VAL A 181 -8.98 -2.66 26.90
C VAL A 181 -10.03 -2.71 25.79
N LEU A 182 -10.03 -1.72 24.89
CA LEU A 182 -10.97 -1.63 23.76
C LEU A 182 -10.78 -2.75 22.72
N SER A 183 -9.56 -3.24 22.56
CA SER A 183 -9.24 -4.33 21.62
C SER A 183 -9.57 -5.74 22.17
N ALA A 184 -9.90 -5.87 23.46
CA ALA A 184 -10.22 -7.14 24.11
C ALA A 184 -11.72 -7.36 24.40
N GLY A 185 -12.61 -6.43 23.99
CA GLY A 185 -14.07 -6.61 24.07
C GLY A 185 -14.64 -6.75 25.49
N MET A 186 -13.95 -6.26 26.52
CA MET A 186 -14.42 -6.34 27.91
C MET A 186 -14.71 -4.96 28.49
N THR A 187 -15.93 -4.77 28.98
CA THR A 187 -16.32 -3.62 29.80
C THR A 187 -15.81 -3.84 31.23
N ILE A 188 -15.06 -2.88 31.76
CA ILE A 188 -14.69 -2.81 33.19
C ILE A 188 -15.09 -1.44 33.70
N GLN A 189 -15.78 -1.40 34.84
CA GLN A 189 -16.09 -0.14 35.53
C GLN A 189 -14.81 0.52 36.05
N PRO A 190 -14.62 1.84 35.83
CA PRO A 190 -13.46 2.55 36.34
C PRO A 190 -13.47 2.58 37.88
N PRO A 191 -12.31 2.52 38.55
CA PRO A 191 -12.23 2.81 39.98
C PRO A 191 -12.54 4.30 40.23
N ALA A 192 -13.08 4.60 41.42
CA ALA A 192 -13.53 5.94 41.80
C ALA A 192 -12.41 6.99 41.68
N GLU A 193 -12.66 8.05 40.91
CA GLU A 193 -11.74 9.18 40.72
C GLU A 193 -11.59 10.00 42.02
N PRO A 194 -10.36 10.42 42.39
CA PRO A 194 -10.17 11.56 43.27
C PRO A 194 -10.32 12.87 42.48
N SER A 195 -11.09 13.79 43.05
CA SER A 195 -11.42 15.09 42.47
C SER A 195 -10.19 15.94 42.19
N TYR A 196 -9.98 16.32 40.94
CA TYR A 196 -9.26 17.57 40.64
C TYR A 196 -9.77 18.18 39.32
N ALA A 197 -10.43 19.33 39.43
CA ALA A 197 -10.78 20.16 38.29
C ALA A 197 -9.58 21.06 37.92
N PRO A 198 -9.39 21.32 36.61
CA PRO A 198 -9.22 22.70 36.22
C PRO A 198 -10.14 23.10 35.07
N ARG A 199 -10.71 24.30 35.23
CA ARG A 199 -11.40 25.08 34.20
C ARG A 199 -10.40 25.54 33.16
N ILE A 200 -10.75 25.45 31.87
CA ILE A 200 -10.72 26.53 30.86
C ILE A 200 -11.48 26.00 29.61
N PRO A 201 -12.40 26.78 29.02
CA PRO A 201 -13.23 26.32 27.90
C PRO A 201 -12.58 26.68 26.56
N ILE A 202 -12.42 25.71 25.67
CA ILE A 202 -12.39 25.97 24.22
C ILE A 202 -13.39 25.02 23.59
N ALA A 203 -14.50 25.61 23.14
CA ALA A 203 -15.55 24.93 22.42
C ALA A 203 -15.01 24.42 21.08
N TYR A 204 -15.04 23.10 20.90
CA TYR A 204 -15.27 22.52 19.58
C TYR A 204 -16.60 21.80 19.60
N ARG A 205 -17.53 22.32 18.80
CA ARG A 205 -18.80 21.68 18.47
C ARG A 205 -18.54 20.25 18.03
N VAL A 206 -19.23 19.32 18.70
CA VAL A 206 -19.50 17.98 18.16
C VAL A 206 -20.38 18.16 16.93
N ALA A 207 -19.83 17.83 15.76
CA ALA A 207 -20.59 17.64 14.53
C ALA A 207 -20.22 16.28 13.93
N GLY A 208 -21.22 15.43 13.77
CA GLY A 208 -21.17 14.27 12.87
C GLY A 208 -20.71 12.95 13.51
N ARG A 209 -21.67 12.05 13.73
CA ARG A 209 -21.41 10.63 13.95
C ARG A 209 -20.72 10.04 12.72
N GLY A 210 -19.59 9.37 12.95
CA GLY A 210 -18.93 8.50 12.00
C GLY A 210 -17.89 7.69 12.77
N SER A 211 -18.14 6.39 12.93
CA SER A 211 -17.21 5.45 13.55
C SER A 211 -15.89 5.42 12.77
N CYS A 212 -14.92 6.25 13.17
CA CYS A 212 -13.58 6.25 12.57
C CYS A 212 -12.76 5.13 13.21
N MET A 213 -12.83 3.95 12.61
CA MET A 213 -11.88 2.86 12.83
C MET A 213 -10.47 3.44 12.60
N GLN A 214 -9.63 3.54 13.63
CA GLN A 214 -8.31 4.15 13.46
C GLN A 214 -7.46 3.34 12.47
N ARG A 215 -7.16 3.97 11.32
CA ARG A 215 -6.58 3.34 10.13
C ARG A 215 -5.09 3.01 10.34
N ILE A 216 -4.72 1.73 10.14
CA ILE A 216 -3.34 1.20 10.30
C ILE A 216 -2.41 1.64 9.15
N ILE A 217 -2.97 1.81 7.95
CA ILE A 217 -2.29 2.28 6.75
C ILE A 217 -3.18 3.37 6.15
N ASP A 218 -2.63 4.56 5.90
CA ASP A 218 -3.28 5.53 5.02
C ASP A 218 -2.86 5.22 3.58
N TRP A 219 -3.73 4.52 2.87
CA TRP A 219 -3.46 4.06 1.50
C TRP A 219 -3.35 5.22 0.51
N ASN A 220 -4.04 6.34 0.76
CA ASN A 220 -3.97 7.52 -0.08
C ASN A 220 -2.64 8.26 0.11
N GLU A 221 -2.16 8.38 1.35
CA GLU A 221 -0.84 8.97 1.60
C GLU A 221 0.30 8.07 1.10
N LEU A 222 0.15 6.74 1.18
CA LEU A 222 1.11 5.81 0.55
C LEU A 222 1.11 5.95 -0.98
N TRP A 223 -0.07 6.11 -1.60
CA TRP A 223 -0.19 6.40 -3.02
C TRP A 223 0.54 7.70 -3.40
N LYS A 224 0.30 8.79 -2.67
CA LYS A 224 0.99 10.08 -2.85
C LYS A 224 2.50 9.94 -2.70
N ALA A 225 2.96 9.21 -1.69
CA ALA A 225 4.38 8.96 -1.45
C ALA A 225 5.04 8.23 -2.63
N ILE A 226 4.37 7.22 -3.19
CA ILE A 226 4.83 6.53 -4.40
C ILE A 226 4.79 7.50 -5.59
N HIS A 227 3.74 8.32 -5.69
CA HIS A 227 3.61 9.30 -6.76
C HIS A 227 4.81 10.26 -6.80
N VAL A 228 5.15 10.89 -5.67
CA VAL A 228 6.27 11.85 -5.57
C VAL A 228 7.64 11.19 -5.69
N SER A 229 7.77 9.90 -5.40
CA SER A 229 9.04 9.18 -5.56
C SER A 229 9.36 8.86 -7.02
N SER A 230 8.49 9.22 -7.98
CA SER A 230 8.69 8.99 -9.42
C SER A 230 8.81 10.32 -10.17
N PRO A 231 10.01 10.70 -10.63
CA PRO A 231 10.21 11.91 -11.43
C PRO A 231 9.33 11.97 -12.68
N GLU A 232 9.10 10.84 -13.33
CA GLU A 232 8.23 10.75 -14.52
C GLU A 232 6.76 11.08 -14.22
N ARG A 233 6.28 10.73 -13.01
CA ARG A 233 4.91 11.05 -12.62
C ARG A 233 4.78 12.54 -12.28
N LEU A 234 5.74 13.11 -11.57
CA LEU A 234 5.81 14.56 -11.36
C LEU A 234 5.88 15.35 -12.67
N GLU A 235 6.60 14.83 -13.68
CA GLU A 235 6.61 15.41 -15.02
C GLU A 235 5.25 15.28 -15.72
N LYS A 236 4.59 14.11 -15.59
CA LYS A 236 3.22 13.87 -16.12
C LYS A 236 2.24 14.91 -15.59
N GLU A 237 2.33 15.29 -14.33
CA GLU A 237 1.42 16.23 -13.67
C GLU A 237 1.56 17.67 -14.17
N ARG A 238 2.74 18.07 -14.68
CA ARG A 238 2.96 19.44 -15.14
C ARG A 238 2.08 19.80 -16.34
N ASP A 239 2.00 18.90 -17.31
CA ASP A 239 1.17 19.08 -18.51
C ASP A 239 0.69 17.73 -19.07
N PRO A 240 -0.33 17.11 -18.47
CA PRO A 240 -0.85 15.83 -18.92
C PRO A 240 -1.47 15.91 -20.32
N ALA A 241 -2.03 17.07 -20.70
CA ALA A 241 -2.65 17.27 -22.01
C ALA A 241 -1.60 17.19 -23.12
N ALA A 242 -0.52 17.98 -23.04
CA ALA A 242 0.51 17.97 -24.07
C ALA A 242 1.23 16.62 -24.18
N ARG A 243 1.42 15.92 -23.05
CA ARG A 243 2.02 14.58 -23.06
C ARG A 243 1.16 13.58 -23.83
N TRP A 244 -0.14 13.56 -23.59
CA TRP A 244 -1.05 12.65 -24.27
C TRP A 244 -1.37 13.09 -25.69
N ASP A 245 -1.38 14.38 -26.00
CA ASP A 245 -1.47 14.88 -27.39
C ASP A 245 -0.34 14.31 -28.24
N ARG A 246 0.90 14.27 -27.72
CA ARG A 246 2.05 13.66 -28.41
C ARG A 246 1.96 12.14 -28.57
N ARG A 247 1.18 11.45 -27.74
CA ARG A 247 1.08 9.98 -27.71
C ARG A 247 -0.23 9.44 -28.27
N ALA A 248 -1.18 10.30 -28.64
CA ALA A 248 -2.53 9.89 -29.01
C ALA A 248 -2.54 8.88 -30.15
N ALA A 249 -1.74 9.11 -31.20
CA ALA A 249 -1.64 8.19 -32.34
C ALA A 249 -1.02 6.83 -31.93
N ALA A 250 0.04 6.85 -31.10
CA ALA A 250 0.65 5.63 -30.60
C ALA A 250 -0.28 4.82 -29.69
N TYR A 251 -1.00 5.50 -28.81
CA TYR A 251 -2.00 4.90 -27.94
C TYR A 251 -3.16 4.30 -28.74
N GLN A 252 -3.66 5.01 -29.76
CA GLN A 252 -4.69 4.46 -30.65
C GLN A 252 -4.21 3.20 -31.35
N ARG A 253 -2.98 3.17 -31.87
CA ARG A 253 -2.42 1.95 -32.49
C ARG A 253 -2.35 0.80 -31.50
N ALA A 254 -1.89 1.06 -30.28
CA ALA A 254 -1.80 0.04 -29.23
C ALA A 254 -3.18 -0.54 -28.87
N THR A 255 -4.21 0.31 -28.83
CA THR A 255 -5.53 -0.03 -28.29
C THR A 255 -6.61 -0.37 -29.31
N ARG A 256 -6.39 -0.08 -30.60
CA ARG A 256 -7.37 -0.32 -31.67
C ARG A 256 -7.82 -1.78 -31.75
N ASP A 257 -6.88 -2.70 -31.53
CA ASP A 257 -7.08 -4.13 -31.78
C ASP A 257 -7.43 -4.93 -30.49
N GLU A 258 -7.60 -4.23 -29.36
CA GLU A 258 -7.94 -4.79 -28.04
C GLU A 258 -9.41 -5.20 -27.89
N LYS A 259 -9.99 -5.82 -28.92
CA LYS A 259 -11.41 -6.21 -28.93
C LYS A 259 -11.75 -7.15 -27.78
N LYS A 260 -10.93 -8.17 -27.53
CA LYS A 260 -11.15 -9.15 -26.45
C LYS A 260 -11.09 -8.52 -25.06
N ALA A 261 -10.06 -7.71 -24.78
CA ALA A 261 -9.96 -7.02 -23.49
C ALA A 261 -11.15 -6.07 -23.28
N THR A 262 -11.54 -5.34 -24.33
CA THR A 262 -12.71 -4.45 -24.30
C THR A 262 -14.01 -5.21 -24.04
N GLU A 263 -14.25 -6.34 -24.73
CA GLU A 263 -15.41 -7.21 -24.49
C GLU A 263 -15.44 -7.76 -23.05
N GLN A 264 -14.28 -8.17 -22.51
CA GLN A 264 -14.17 -8.64 -21.13
C GLN A 264 -14.51 -7.53 -20.12
N GLU A 265 -14.07 -6.29 -20.37
CA GLU A 265 -14.39 -5.14 -19.53
C GLU A 265 -15.88 -4.80 -19.59
N LEU A 266 -16.45 -4.68 -20.79
CA LEU A 266 -17.87 -4.42 -21.00
C LEU A 266 -18.76 -5.50 -20.38
N GLY A 267 -18.30 -6.77 -20.33
CA GLY A 267 -19.01 -7.86 -19.67
C GLY A 267 -19.11 -7.76 -18.15
N VAL A 268 -18.37 -6.83 -17.52
CA VAL A 268 -18.50 -6.48 -16.10
C VAL A 268 -19.41 -5.26 -15.90
N LEU A 269 -19.51 -4.37 -16.90
CA LEU A 269 -20.36 -3.18 -16.83
C LEU A 269 -21.83 -3.58 -16.89
N ASP A 270 -22.59 -3.21 -15.88
CA ASP A 270 -24.05 -3.17 -15.96
C ASP A 270 -24.47 -1.74 -16.33
N ILE A 271 -24.72 -1.49 -17.62
CA ILE A 271 -25.21 -0.22 -18.17
C ILE A 271 -26.56 -0.49 -18.83
N ARG A 272 -27.58 0.33 -18.51
CA ARG A 272 -28.93 0.18 -19.04
C ARG A 272 -29.15 1.16 -20.20
N PRO A 273 -30.00 0.83 -21.20
CA PRO A 273 -30.14 1.69 -22.38
C PRO A 273 -30.63 3.12 -22.14
N GLY A 274 -31.34 3.36 -21.03
CA GLY A 274 -31.81 4.70 -20.64
C GLY A 274 -30.81 5.52 -19.83
N GLU A 275 -29.65 4.98 -19.50
CA GLU A 275 -28.70 5.60 -18.57
C GLU A 275 -27.68 6.49 -19.27
N THR A 276 -27.26 7.54 -18.57
CA THR A 276 -26.13 8.37 -18.99
C THR A 276 -24.84 7.87 -18.34
N VAL A 277 -23.73 7.93 -19.08
CA VAL A 277 -22.42 7.42 -18.65
C VAL A 277 -21.35 8.51 -18.73
N LEU A 278 -20.57 8.66 -17.67
CA LEU A 278 -19.32 9.42 -17.67
C LEU A 278 -18.16 8.46 -17.92
N ASP A 279 -17.38 8.68 -18.99
CA ASP A 279 -16.10 7.99 -19.22
C ASP A 279 -14.95 8.94 -18.85
N MET A 280 -14.38 8.75 -17.65
CA MET A 280 -13.33 9.60 -17.09
C MET A 280 -11.95 9.09 -17.54
N GLY A 281 -11.25 9.94 -18.30
CA GLY A 281 -10.04 9.56 -19.00
C GLY A 281 -10.37 8.69 -20.21
N ALA A 282 -11.33 9.13 -21.02
CA ALA A 282 -11.87 8.37 -22.15
C ALA A 282 -10.82 8.05 -23.23
N GLY A 283 -9.70 8.79 -23.25
CA GLY A 283 -8.63 8.62 -24.24
C GLY A 283 -9.18 8.70 -25.66
N THR A 284 -8.82 7.70 -26.48
CA THR A 284 -9.29 7.58 -27.87
C THR A 284 -10.65 6.87 -27.99
N GLY A 285 -11.38 6.71 -26.88
CA GLY A 285 -12.75 6.16 -26.90
C GLY A 285 -12.83 4.63 -26.94
N ARG A 286 -11.82 3.92 -26.43
CA ARG A 286 -11.82 2.43 -26.39
C ARG A 286 -13.08 1.88 -25.71
N LEU A 287 -13.51 2.50 -24.60
CA LEU A 287 -14.75 2.16 -23.90
C LEU A 287 -15.93 3.07 -24.29
N ALA A 288 -15.72 4.39 -24.42
CA ALA A 288 -16.78 5.32 -24.81
C ALA A 288 -17.57 4.89 -26.06
N VAL A 289 -16.87 4.44 -27.13
CA VAL A 289 -17.51 4.09 -28.41
C VAL A 289 -18.48 2.91 -28.29
N PRO A 290 -18.10 1.74 -27.73
CA PRO A 290 -19.05 0.65 -27.52
C PRO A 290 -20.11 0.97 -26.46
N ILE A 291 -19.77 1.73 -25.41
CA ILE A 291 -20.76 2.16 -24.40
C ILE A 291 -21.85 3.03 -25.03
N ALA A 292 -21.52 3.92 -25.97
CA ALA A 292 -22.50 4.71 -26.70
C ALA A 292 -23.46 3.86 -27.55
N GLY A 293 -23.13 2.61 -27.85
CA GLY A 293 -24.05 1.66 -28.47
C GLY A 293 -25.10 1.07 -27.51
N ILE A 294 -24.96 1.31 -26.21
CA ILE A 294 -25.85 0.81 -25.16
C ILE A 294 -26.54 1.99 -24.47
N ALA A 295 -25.77 2.93 -23.92
CA ALA A 295 -26.21 4.03 -23.09
C ALA A 295 -27.05 5.08 -23.85
N ALA A 296 -27.88 5.82 -23.12
CA ALA A 296 -28.63 6.95 -23.67
C ALA A 296 -27.71 8.10 -24.09
N HIS A 297 -26.66 8.35 -23.31
CA HIS A 297 -25.65 9.38 -23.60
C HIS A 297 -24.30 9.07 -22.94
N VAL A 298 -23.19 9.37 -23.63
CA VAL A 298 -21.84 9.26 -23.07
C VAL A 298 -21.17 10.63 -22.99
N THR A 299 -20.73 11.03 -21.80
CA THR A 299 -19.81 12.17 -21.64
C THR A 299 -18.39 11.64 -21.53
N ALA A 300 -17.60 11.87 -22.58
CA ALA A 300 -16.19 11.50 -22.64
C ALA A 300 -15.32 12.65 -22.14
N LEU A 301 -14.57 12.42 -21.07
CA LEU A 301 -13.72 13.42 -20.44
C LEU A 301 -12.23 13.06 -20.57
N ASP A 302 -11.43 13.97 -21.12
CA ASP A 302 -9.98 13.79 -21.21
C ASP A 302 -9.27 15.16 -21.34
N PRO A 303 -8.13 15.39 -20.69
CA PRO A 303 -7.39 16.65 -20.86
C PRO A 303 -6.78 16.83 -22.26
N SER A 304 -6.51 15.73 -22.98
CA SER A 304 -5.87 15.76 -24.30
C SER A 304 -6.87 16.06 -25.41
N GLY A 305 -6.57 17.10 -26.20
CA GLY A 305 -7.35 17.43 -27.39
C GLY A 305 -7.15 16.40 -28.50
N GLY A 306 -5.93 15.87 -28.64
CA GLY A 306 -5.58 14.84 -29.62
C GLY A 306 -6.31 13.51 -29.36
N MET A 307 -6.38 13.07 -28.11
CA MET A 307 -7.16 11.90 -27.71
C MET A 307 -8.64 12.05 -28.07
N LEU A 308 -9.24 13.19 -27.68
CA LEU A 308 -10.65 13.48 -27.97
C LEU A 308 -10.91 13.67 -29.47
N SER A 309 -9.93 14.11 -30.26
CA SER A 309 -10.07 14.17 -31.73
C SER A 309 -10.27 12.78 -32.32
N ILE A 310 -9.39 11.84 -31.96
CA ILE A 310 -9.49 10.44 -32.41
C ILE A 310 -10.77 9.79 -31.90
N LEU A 311 -11.19 10.09 -30.66
CA LEU A 311 -12.47 9.61 -30.13
C LEU A 311 -13.65 10.05 -31.02
N ARG A 312 -13.70 11.34 -31.42
CA ARG A 312 -14.78 11.86 -32.28
C ARG A 312 -14.79 11.17 -33.64
N GLU A 313 -13.62 10.97 -34.25
CA GLU A 313 -13.48 10.22 -35.51
C GLU A 313 -14.06 8.81 -35.37
N ARG A 314 -13.70 8.08 -34.30
CA ARG A 314 -14.21 6.73 -34.05
C ARG A 314 -15.70 6.70 -33.75
N MET A 315 -16.23 7.68 -33.02
CA MET A 315 -17.68 7.82 -32.80
C MET A 315 -18.40 7.96 -34.15
N ALA A 316 -17.89 8.84 -35.03
CA ALA A 316 -18.45 9.04 -36.36
C ALA A 316 -18.37 7.78 -37.24
N GLU A 317 -17.23 7.08 -37.25
CA GLU A 317 -17.03 5.82 -37.97
C GLU A 317 -18.00 4.71 -37.50
N ASN A 318 -18.41 4.76 -36.22
CA ASN A 318 -19.36 3.81 -35.63
C ASN A 318 -20.81 4.34 -35.60
N GLY A 319 -21.08 5.47 -36.27
CA GLY A 319 -22.43 6.07 -36.35
C GLY A 319 -23.00 6.47 -34.99
N ARG A 320 -22.16 6.92 -34.05
CA ARG A 320 -22.56 7.34 -32.70
C ARG A 320 -22.69 8.86 -32.65
N GLU A 321 -23.87 9.34 -32.26
CA GLU A 321 -24.17 10.78 -32.10
C GLU A 321 -24.54 11.14 -30.65
N ASN A 322 -24.80 10.15 -29.81
CA ASN A 322 -25.22 10.28 -28.42
C ASN A 322 -24.04 10.47 -27.45
N TYR A 323 -23.17 11.44 -27.73
CA TYR A 323 -22.03 11.72 -26.87
C TYR A 323 -21.67 13.21 -26.80
N SER A 324 -20.92 13.57 -25.76
CA SER A 324 -20.29 14.89 -25.61
C SER A 324 -18.85 14.73 -25.15
N CYS A 325 -17.95 15.62 -25.59
CA CYS A 325 -16.55 15.62 -25.16
C CYS A 325 -16.27 16.82 -24.24
N VAL A 326 -15.62 16.56 -23.11
CA VAL A 326 -15.16 17.59 -22.17
C VAL A 326 -13.64 17.55 -22.11
N ARG A 327 -13.00 18.61 -22.63
CA ARG A 327 -11.54 18.74 -22.62
C ARG A 327 -11.07 19.40 -21.33
N MET A 328 -10.82 18.62 -20.30
CA MET A 328 -10.39 19.13 -19.00
C MET A 328 -9.70 18.05 -18.17
N ARG A 329 -8.84 18.44 -17.22
CA ARG A 329 -8.30 17.52 -16.21
C ARG A 329 -9.39 17.17 -15.21
N TRP A 330 -9.44 15.93 -14.75
CA TRP A 330 -10.43 15.47 -13.77
C TRP A 330 -10.37 16.27 -12.46
N GLU A 331 -9.17 16.66 -12.05
CA GLU A 331 -8.90 17.45 -10.86
C GLU A 331 -9.56 18.82 -10.93
N ASP A 332 -9.64 19.42 -12.11
CA ASP A 332 -10.20 20.76 -12.35
C ASP A 332 -11.72 20.74 -12.58
N VAL A 333 -12.32 19.57 -12.78
CA VAL A 333 -13.77 19.42 -13.00
C VAL A 333 -14.58 19.78 -11.77
N GLU A 334 -15.59 20.64 -11.96
CA GLU A 334 -16.68 20.87 -11.02
C GLU A 334 -17.99 20.24 -11.50
N ILE A 335 -18.52 19.31 -10.71
CA ILE A 335 -19.80 18.62 -10.99
C ILE A 335 -20.96 19.60 -10.75
N GLY A 336 -21.89 19.67 -11.69
CA GLY A 336 -22.99 20.64 -11.75
C GLY A 336 -22.65 21.94 -12.46
N ARG A 337 -21.38 22.15 -12.86
CA ARG A 337 -20.95 23.28 -13.69
C ARG A 337 -20.36 22.82 -15.02
N ASP A 338 -19.32 21.98 -14.95
CA ASP A 338 -18.56 21.57 -16.12
C ASP A 338 -19.06 20.21 -16.67
N ILE A 339 -19.57 19.36 -15.78
CA ILE A 339 -20.28 18.12 -16.11
C ILE A 339 -21.50 17.97 -15.22
N GLU A 340 -22.55 17.35 -15.75
CA GLU A 340 -23.67 16.86 -14.93
C GLU A 340 -23.30 15.58 -14.19
N ARG A 341 -24.15 15.15 -13.25
CA ARG A 341 -24.08 13.78 -12.73
C ARG A 341 -24.55 12.80 -13.80
N HIS A 342 -24.02 11.59 -13.77
CA HIS A 342 -24.36 10.48 -14.67
C HIS A 342 -24.85 9.29 -13.88
N ASP A 343 -25.62 8.39 -14.49
CA ASP A 343 -26.09 7.20 -13.79
C ASP A 343 -24.92 6.26 -13.49
N VAL A 344 -24.01 6.12 -14.46
CA VAL A 344 -22.78 5.33 -14.33
C VAL A 344 -21.56 6.21 -14.58
N ALA A 345 -20.51 6.04 -13.77
CA ALA A 345 -19.18 6.58 -14.05
C ALA A 345 -18.18 5.44 -14.28
N VAL A 346 -17.32 5.58 -15.27
CA VAL A 346 -16.29 4.59 -15.65
C VAL A 346 -14.92 5.26 -15.68
N ALA A 347 -13.89 4.56 -15.22
CA ALA A 347 -12.50 4.98 -15.31
C ALA A 347 -11.60 3.77 -15.60
N ALA A 348 -11.05 3.68 -16.81
CA ALA A 348 -10.22 2.55 -17.22
C ALA A 348 -8.78 2.97 -17.48
N PHE A 349 -7.85 2.50 -16.64
CA PHE A 349 -6.42 2.84 -16.73
C PHE A 349 -6.13 4.35 -16.70
N SER A 350 -7.02 5.12 -16.05
CA SER A 350 -6.95 6.59 -15.90
C SER A 350 -6.75 7.08 -14.46
N LEU A 351 -6.46 6.21 -13.48
CA LEU A 351 -6.34 6.54 -12.05
C LEU A 351 -5.02 7.19 -11.60
N GLY A 352 -4.18 7.66 -12.53
CA GLY A 352 -2.80 8.10 -12.24
C GLY A 352 -2.66 9.48 -11.61
N PHE A 353 -3.53 9.85 -10.66
CA PHE A 353 -3.61 11.17 -9.99
C PHE A 353 -2.61 11.32 -8.84
N TYR A 354 -2.34 12.56 -8.41
CA TYR A 354 -1.62 12.80 -7.15
C TYR A 354 -2.43 12.26 -5.95
N ASP A 355 -3.66 12.77 -5.79
CA ASP A 355 -4.58 12.43 -4.71
C ASP A 355 -5.67 11.49 -5.23
N LEU A 356 -5.40 10.19 -5.16
CA LEU A 356 -6.32 9.17 -5.64
C LEU A 356 -7.62 9.15 -4.81
N GLY A 357 -7.54 9.38 -3.49
CA GLY A 357 -8.70 9.46 -2.61
C GLY A 357 -9.68 10.56 -3.01
N ALA A 358 -9.18 11.77 -3.25
CA ALA A 358 -10.01 12.88 -3.74
C ALA A 358 -10.62 12.56 -5.11
N ALA A 359 -9.85 11.94 -6.02
CA ALA A 359 -10.34 11.55 -7.34
C ALA A 359 -11.46 10.50 -7.27
N LEU A 360 -11.32 9.49 -6.41
CA LEU A 360 -12.31 8.43 -6.20
C LEU A 360 -13.59 8.94 -5.53
N GLN A 361 -13.46 9.83 -4.53
CA GLN A 361 -14.62 10.50 -3.92
C GLN A 361 -15.38 11.36 -4.94
N LYS A 362 -14.66 12.08 -5.82
CA LYS A 362 -15.29 12.85 -6.90
C LYS A 362 -16.01 11.93 -7.90
N LEU A 363 -15.43 10.78 -8.25
CA LEU A 363 -16.09 9.79 -9.12
C LEU A 363 -17.37 9.24 -8.49
N ASP A 364 -17.35 8.91 -7.20
CA ASP A 364 -18.55 8.52 -6.47
C ASP A 364 -19.63 9.62 -6.50
N ALA A 365 -19.25 10.88 -6.31
CA ALA A 365 -20.18 12.01 -6.37
C ALA A 365 -20.77 12.22 -7.78
N ALA A 366 -19.99 11.97 -8.83
CA ALA A 366 -20.41 12.10 -10.22
C ALA A 366 -21.45 11.03 -10.62
N ALA A 367 -21.40 9.84 -10.00
CA ALA A 367 -22.35 8.77 -10.28
C ALA A 367 -23.64 8.87 -9.43
N ARG A 368 -24.78 8.58 -10.05
CA ARG A 368 -26.07 8.39 -9.36
C ARG A 368 -26.26 6.95 -8.90
N ARG A 369 -25.87 5.96 -9.71
CA ARG A 369 -26.11 4.54 -9.45
C ARG A 369 -24.85 3.72 -9.27
N ALA A 370 -23.88 3.79 -10.17
CA ALA A 370 -22.74 2.88 -10.14
C ALA A 370 -21.42 3.51 -10.60
N VAL A 371 -20.31 3.00 -10.08
CA VAL A 371 -18.95 3.35 -10.55
C VAL A 371 -18.19 2.09 -10.90
N TYR A 372 -17.47 2.11 -12.01
CA TYR A 372 -16.61 1.02 -12.47
C TYR A 372 -15.19 1.53 -12.74
N LEU A 373 -14.20 0.87 -12.16
CA LEU A 373 -12.79 1.14 -12.36
C LEU A 373 -12.12 -0.09 -12.97
N TYR A 374 -11.22 0.14 -13.93
CA TYR A 374 -10.31 -0.88 -14.43
C TYR A 374 -8.88 -0.44 -14.17
N TRP A 375 -8.12 -1.31 -13.50
CA TRP A 375 -6.74 -1.04 -13.13
C TRP A 375 -5.91 -2.33 -13.18
N HIS A 376 -4.58 -2.22 -13.10
CA HIS A 376 -3.73 -3.40 -13.13
C HIS A 376 -3.71 -4.11 -11.76
N ALA A 377 -3.53 -5.43 -11.80
CA ALA A 377 -3.42 -6.29 -10.62
C ALA A 377 -2.04 -6.96 -10.56
N GLY A 378 -1.18 -6.49 -9.65
CA GLY A 378 0.22 -6.87 -9.58
C GLY A 378 1.07 -6.27 -10.71
N GLU A 379 2.17 -6.95 -11.04
CA GLU A 379 3.07 -6.58 -12.13
C GLU A 379 2.41 -6.83 -13.48
N TRP A 380 2.27 -5.76 -14.27
CA TRP A 380 1.52 -5.76 -15.53
C TRP A 380 2.37 -6.25 -16.71
N ARG A 381 3.70 -6.21 -16.56
CA ARG A 381 4.70 -6.61 -17.55
C ARG A 381 5.08 -8.08 -17.39
N SER A 382 5.30 -8.78 -18.49
CA SER A 382 5.86 -10.13 -18.48
C SER A 382 7.34 -10.10 -18.01
N PRO A 383 7.91 -11.25 -17.61
CA PRO A 383 9.35 -11.33 -17.31
C PRO A 383 10.24 -10.83 -18.46
N GLU A 384 9.85 -11.09 -19.71
CA GLU A 384 10.57 -10.67 -20.92
C GLU A 384 10.44 -9.15 -21.15
N GLU A 385 9.26 -8.58 -20.95
CA GLU A 385 9.06 -7.13 -20.99
C GLU A 385 9.85 -6.46 -19.88
N MET A 386 9.86 -7.02 -18.67
CA MET A 386 10.70 -6.53 -17.57
C MET A 386 12.18 -6.58 -17.90
N ALA A 387 12.64 -7.61 -18.64
CA ALA A 387 14.01 -7.67 -19.13
C ALA A 387 14.30 -6.54 -20.13
N LEU A 388 13.39 -6.26 -21.08
CA LEU A 388 13.52 -5.10 -21.97
C LEU A 388 13.63 -3.79 -21.17
N TYR A 389 12.76 -3.58 -20.18
CA TYR A 389 12.78 -2.38 -19.36
C TYR A 389 14.10 -2.24 -18.60
N ARG A 390 14.65 -3.32 -18.04
CA ARG A 390 15.97 -3.29 -17.39
C ARG A 390 17.09 -2.94 -18.36
N THR A 391 17.03 -3.46 -19.58
CA THR A 391 18.00 -3.15 -20.65
C THR A 391 17.91 -1.69 -21.09
N VAL A 392 16.71 -1.12 -21.14
CA VAL A 392 16.49 0.25 -21.63
C VAL A 392 16.70 1.30 -20.54
N PHE A 393 16.24 1.06 -19.31
CA PHE A 393 16.18 2.04 -18.23
C PHE A 393 17.10 1.72 -17.04
N GLY A 394 17.81 0.58 -17.07
CA GLY A 394 18.52 0.05 -15.90
C GLY A 394 17.57 -0.56 -14.86
N GLU A 395 18.14 -1.23 -13.84
CA GLU A 395 17.36 -1.94 -12.82
C GLU A 395 16.46 -1.00 -12.01
N GLU A 396 16.97 0.17 -11.64
CA GLU A 396 16.21 1.14 -10.84
C GLU A 396 15.12 1.82 -11.67
N GLY A 397 15.43 2.26 -12.90
CA GLY A 397 14.45 2.86 -13.81
C GLY A 397 13.32 1.89 -14.17
N ALA A 398 13.65 0.62 -14.42
CA ALA A 398 12.64 -0.41 -14.71
C ALA A 398 11.64 -0.61 -13.56
N ARG A 399 12.11 -0.58 -12.30
CA ARG A 399 11.25 -0.70 -11.11
C ARG A 399 10.36 0.52 -10.90
N GLN A 400 10.81 1.70 -11.32
CA GLN A 400 10.04 2.94 -11.21
C GLN A 400 8.98 3.09 -12.30
N LYS A 401 9.12 2.37 -13.43
CA LYS A 401 8.20 2.37 -14.57
C LYS A 401 6.96 1.49 -14.36
N GLY A 402 6.16 1.75 -13.32
CA GLY A 402 4.88 1.06 -13.05
C GLY A 402 3.92 1.96 -12.28
N TYR A 403 2.73 1.50 -11.94
CA TYR A 403 1.86 2.15 -10.95
C TYR A 403 1.64 1.22 -9.75
N PRO A 404 1.21 1.74 -8.59
CA PRO A 404 0.68 0.90 -7.53
C PRO A 404 -0.57 0.15 -8.02
N ASP A 405 -0.72 -1.11 -7.63
CA ASP A 405 -1.80 -1.96 -8.12
C ASP A 405 -3.16 -1.66 -7.47
N TYR A 406 -4.20 -2.36 -7.94
CA TYR A 406 -5.60 -2.13 -7.57
C TYR A 406 -5.87 -2.08 -6.06
N ILE A 407 -5.03 -2.71 -5.23
CA ILE A 407 -5.23 -2.80 -3.78
C ILE A 407 -5.25 -1.42 -3.13
N TYR A 408 -4.58 -0.43 -3.72
CA TYR A 408 -4.60 0.95 -3.25
C TYR A 408 -6.00 1.56 -3.40
N ALA A 409 -6.58 1.49 -4.61
CA ALA A 409 -7.91 2.00 -4.87
C ALA A 409 -8.97 1.34 -3.97
N VAL A 410 -8.92 0.00 -3.83
CA VAL A 410 -9.88 -0.76 -3.01
C VAL A 410 -9.81 -0.37 -1.55
N ASN A 411 -8.61 -0.24 -0.98
CA ASN A 411 -8.50 0.14 0.43
C ASN A 411 -8.83 1.62 0.67
N ILE A 412 -8.52 2.52 -0.27
CA ILE A 412 -8.94 3.93 -0.19
C ILE A 412 -10.48 4.02 -0.21
N LEU A 413 -11.15 3.24 -1.06
CA LEU A 413 -12.62 3.16 -1.09
C LEU A 413 -13.16 2.60 0.23
N HIS A 414 -12.57 1.51 0.73
CA HIS A 414 -12.95 0.91 2.01
C HIS A 414 -12.81 1.90 3.18
N ASP A 415 -11.72 2.67 3.22
CA ASP A 415 -11.49 3.71 4.22
C ASP A 415 -12.47 4.89 4.12
N ALA A 416 -13.08 5.08 2.96
CA ALA A 416 -14.17 6.03 2.72
C ALA A 416 -15.57 5.43 3.00
N GLY A 417 -15.65 4.18 3.45
CA GLY A 417 -16.92 3.47 3.69
C GLY A 417 -17.58 2.93 2.42
N ILE A 418 -16.86 2.89 1.29
CA ILE A 418 -17.33 2.33 0.03
C ILE A 418 -16.78 0.91 -0.11
N TYR A 419 -17.67 -0.08 0.02
CA TYR A 419 -17.31 -1.50 -0.07
C TYR A 419 -17.42 -1.99 -1.52
N ALA A 420 -16.38 -1.76 -2.31
CA ALA A 420 -16.36 -2.16 -3.71
C ALA A 420 -16.17 -3.67 -3.91
N ASN A 421 -16.85 -4.20 -4.93
CA ASN A 421 -16.59 -5.51 -5.48
C ASN A 421 -15.29 -5.48 -6.29
N VAL A 422 -14.58 -6.61 -6.34
CA VAL A 422 -13.35 -6.75 -7.11
C VAL A 422 -13.37 -8.08 -7.85
N ARG A 423 -13.06 -8.03 -9.15
CA ARG A 423 -12.82 -9.21 -9.98
C ARG A 423 -11.46 -9.09 -10.66
N ILE A 424 -10.57 -10.03 -10.34
CA ILE A 424 -9.29 -10.17 -11.03
C ILE A 424 -9.46 -11.14 -12.21
N TYR A 425 -8.96 -10.74 -13.37
CA TYR A 425 -8.96 -11.57 -14.58
C TYR A 425 -7.72 -11.27 -15.44
N HIS A 426 -7.46 -12.15 -16.40
CA HIS A 426 -6.38 -11.98 -17.37
C HIS A 426 -6.96 -11.40 -18.66
N ALA A 427 -6.72 -10.12 -18.89
CA ALA A 427 -7.08 -9.45 -20.14
C ALA A 427 -6.07 -9.81 -21.23
N ILE A 428 -6.56 -10.11 -22.43
CA ILE A 428 -5.72 -10.41 -23.60
C ILE A 428 -5.65 -9.17 -24.47
N TRP A 429 -4.45 -8.58 -24.54
CA TRP A 429 -4.14 -7.37 -25.29
C TRP A 429 -3.35 -7.80 -26.52
N ASP A 430 -3.99 -7.71 -27.69
CA ASP A 430 -3.37 -8.01 -28.98
C ASP A 430 -3.12 -6.68 -29.71
N THR A 431 -1.87 -6.39 -30.04
CA THR A 431 -1.48 -5.21 -30.82
C THR A 431 -0.80 -5.65 -32.11
N ALA A 432 -1.27 -5.15 -33.25
CA ALA A 432 -0.72 -5.47 -34.56
C ALA A 432 0.14 -4.33 -35.12
N PHE A 433 1.28 -4.70 -35.72
CA PHE A 433 2.24 -3.80 -36.34
C PHE A 433 2.57 -4.26 -37.77
N ASP A 434 2.89 -3.31 -38.64
CA ASP A 434 3.29 -3.58 -40.03
C ASP A 434 4.75 -4.05 -40.11
N SER A 435 5.56 -3.70 -39.11
CA SER A 435 6.98 -4.04 -39.04
C SER A 435 7.49 -4.07 -37.59
N ILE A 436 8.62 -4.75 -37.38
CA ILE A 436 9.35 -4.71 -36.10
C ILE A 436 9.77 -3.27 -35.74
N ASP A 437 10.22 -2.50 -36.74
CA ASP A 437 10.65 -1.11 -36.50
C ASP A 437 9.48 -0.21 -36.07
N GLU A 438 8.27 -0.46 -36.59
CA GLU A 438 7.08 0.24 -36.12
C GLU A 438 6.77 -0.11 -34.67
N ALA A 439 6.83 -1.39 -34.30
CA ALA A 439 6.64 -1.81 -32.91
C ALA A 439 7.65 -1.14 -31.97
N ALA A 440 8.92 -1.11 -32.37
CA ALA A 440 9.98 -0.46 -31.59
C ALA A 440 9.77 1.05 -31.45
N ARG A 441 9.40 1.75 -32.54
CA ARG A 441 9.09 3.19 -32.49
C ARG A 441 7.86 3.48 -31.65
N ASN A 442 6.79 2.68 -31.78
CA ASN A 442 5.59 2.83 -30.97
C ASN A 442 5.89 2.66 -29.48
N TRP A 443 6.69 1.65 -29.13
CA TRP A 443 7.14 1.47 -27.74
C TRP A 443 7.99 2.66 -27.27
N ALA A 444 8.94 3.15 -28.08
CA ALA A 444 9.76 4.30 -27.70
C ALA A 444 8.92 5.58 -27.50
N GLU A 445 7.93 5.83 -28.35
CA GLU A 445 7.01 6.97 -28.24
C GLU A 445 6.17 6.89 -26.94
N MET A 446 5.72 5.69 -26.57
CA MET A 446 4.94 5.46 -25.36
C MET A 446 5.74 5.57 -24.06
N HIS A 447 7.02 5.16 -24.08
CA HIS A 447 7.84 5.04 -22.87
C HIS A 447 8.91 6.13 -22.73
N SER A 448 9.17 6.88 -23.80
CA SER A 448 10.13 7.99 -23.92
C SER A 448 11.49 7.65 -23.30
N PRO A 449 12.22 6.66 -23.84
CA PRO A 449 13.51 6.29 -23.29
C PRO A 449 14.55 7.36 -23.59
N ASP A 450 15.43 7.62 -22.62
CA ASP A 450 16.54 8.58 -22.76
C ASP A 450 17.70 7.96 -23.56
N ARG A 451 17.39 7.58 -24.81
CA ARG A 451 18.33 6.97 -25.76
C ARG A 451 17.87 7.21 -27.19
N GLU A 452 18.83 7.49 -28.06
CA GLU A 452 18.59 7.60 -29.50
C GLU A 452 18.62 6.21 -30.19
N ASP A 453 19.46 5.31 -29.69
CA ASP A 453 19.59 3.96 -30.24
C ASP A 453 18.42 3.05 -29.83
N LEU A 454 17.56 2.69 -30.78
CA LEU A 454 16.45 1.77 -30.57
C LEU A 454 16.83 0.28 -30.72
N GLY A 455 18.11 -0.04 -30.98
CA GLY A 455 18.61 -1.39 -31.25
C GLY A 455 18.11 -2.46 -30.28
N PRO A 456 18.24 -2.29 -28.96
CA PRO A 456 17.75 -3.30 -27.99
C PRO A 456 16.23 -3.49 -27.99
N ILE A 457 15.47 -2.45 -28.37
CA ILE A 457 14.01 -2.50 -28.47
C ILE A 457 13.63 -3.27 -29.75
N VAL A 458 14.28 -2.98 -30.86
CA VAL A 458 14.13 -3.71 -32.13
C VAL A 458 14.48 -5.19 -31.95
N GLU A 459 15.58 -5.50 -31.27
CA GLU A 459 16.03 -6.86 -30.98
C GLU A 459 15.04 -7.62 -30.09
N TYR A 460 14.42 -6.95 -29.12
CA TYR A 460 13.34 -7.53 -28.34
C TYR A 460 12.15 -7.89 -29.23
N PHE A 461 11.64 -6.94 -30.02
CA PHE A 461 10.46 -7.17 -30.85
C PHE A 461 10.70 -8.19 -31.98
N SER A 462 11.90 -8.26 -32.54
CA SER A 462 12.24 -9.27 -33.56
C SER A 462 12.13 -10.71 -33.04
N ARG A 463 12.36 -10.91 -31.73
CA ARG A 463 12.17 -12.20 -31.05
C ARG A 463 10.75 -12.40 -30.55
N ALA A 464 10.14 -11.34 -30.04
CA ALA A 464 8.85 -11.43 -29.33
C ALA A 464 7.64 -11.51 -30.27
N LEU A 465 7.73 -10.90 -31.47
CA LEU A 465 6.59 -10.80 -32.38
C LEU A 465 6.58 -11.92 -33.42
N GLN A 466 5.39 -12.42 -33.71
CA GLN A 466 5.13 -13.36 -34.80
C GLN A 466 4.13 -12.77 -35.79
N LYS A 467 4.22 -13.18 -37.05
CA LYS A 467 3.22 -12.79 -38.04
C LYS A 467 1.94 -13.59 -37.87
N ASP A 468 0.79 -12.92 -37.93
CA ASP A 468 -0.50 -13.57 -38.00
C ASP A 468 -0.89 -13.95 -39.45
N ALA A 469 -2.10 -14.48 -39.62
CA ALA A 469 -2.62 -14.87 -40.94
C ALA A 469 -2.77 -13.71 -41.93
N SER A 470 -2.83 -12.46 -41.44
CA SER A 470 -2.87 -11.25 -42.27
C SER A 470 -1.47 -10.73 -42.65
N GLY A 471 -0.41 -11.36 -42.12
CA GLY A 471 0.98 -10.97 -42.34
C GLY A 471 1.48 -9.85 -41.43
N LYS A 472 0.67 -9.37 -40.48
CA LYS A 472 1.03 -8.34 -39.49
C LYS A 472 1.78 -8.97 -38.32
N TYR A 473 2.75 -8.25 -37.76
CA TYR A 473 3.43 -8.66 -36.53
C TYR A 473 2.52 -8.41 -35.34
N VAL A 474 2.19 -9.44 -34.57
CA VAL A 474 1.26 -9.33 -33.44
C VAL A 474 2.00 -9.54 -32.13
N GLN A 475 1.84 -8.57 -31.22
CA GLN A 475 2.19 -8.71 -29.83
C GLN A 475 0.95 -9.17 -29.06
N ARG A 476 1.01 -10.36 -28.46
CA ARG A 476 0.01 -10.82 -27.50
C ARG A 476 0.53 -10.63 -26.08
N ALA A 477 -0.15 -9.79 -25.33
CA ALA A 477 0.12 -9.52 -23.93
C ALA A 477 -1.02 -10.06 -23.06
N VAL A 478 -0.66 -10.80 -22.00
CA VAL A 478 -1.61 -11.22 -20.97
C VAL A 478 -1.42 -10.30 -19.77
N ARG A 479 -2.48 -9.59 -19.43
CA ARG A 479 -2.47 -8.51 -18.44
C ARG A 479 -3.39 -8.87 -17.28
N SER A 480 -2.82 -9.01 -16.09
CA SER A 480 -3.62 -9.14 -14.88
C SER A 480 -4.33 -7.81 -14.60
N THR A 481 -5.66 -7.83 -14.67
CA THR A 481 -6.53 -6.65 -14.56
C THR A 481 -7.52 -6.86 -13.44
N ALA A 482 -7.76 -5.80 -12.66
CA ALA A 482 -8.82 -5.70 -11.68
C ALA A 482 -9.97 -4.86 -12.25
N ALA A 483 -11.16 -5.44 -12.33
CA ALA A 483 -12.39 -4.67 -12.39
C ALA A 483 -12.86 -4.42 -10.95
N ILE A 484 -13.06 -3.16 -10.58
CA ILE A 484 -13.50 -2.71 -9.25
C ILE A 484 -14.81 -1.96 -9.44
N TRP A 485 -15.87 -2.30 -8.72
CA TRP A 485 -17.13 -1.57 -8.88
C TRP A 485 -17.97 -1.54 -7.61
N TRP A 486 -18.78 -0.50 -7.47
CA TRP A 486 -19.77 -0.38 -6.40
C TRP A 486 -21.04 0.26 -6.94
N THR A 487 -22.15 -0.08 -6.27
CA THR A 487 -23.48 0.49 -6.53
C THR A 487 -23.90 1.31 -5.33
N LYS A 488 -24.58 2.42 -5.57
CA LYS A 488 -25.08 3.33 -4.53
C LYS A 488 -26.45 2.86 -4.06
N GLU A 489 -26.69 2.88 -2.76
CA GLU A 489 -27.99 2.49 -2.20
C GLU A 489 -29.08 3.46 -2.69
N GLY A 490 -30.13 2.92 -3.34
CA GLY A 490 -31.29 3.68 -3.84
C GLY A 490 -31.28 4.04 -5.33
N GLY A 491 -30.37 3.48 -6.13
CA GLY A 491 -30.31 3.64 -7.60
C GLY A 491 -30.73 2.42 -8.42
#